data_AF-A0A1S2LRN1-F1
#
_entry.id   AF-A0A1S2LRN1-F1
#
_cell.length_a   1.000
_cell.length_b   1.000
_cell.length_c   1.000
_cell.angle_alpha   90.00
_cell.angle_beta   90.00
_cell.angle_gamma   90.00
#
_symmetry.space_group_name_H-M   'P 1'
#
loop_
_entity.id
_entity.type
_entity.pdbx_description
1 polymer ?
#
loop_
_entity_poly.entity_id
_entity_poly.type
_entity_poly.pdbx_seq_one_letter_code
_entity_poly.pdbx_strand_id
1 'polypeptide(L)'
;MNLKRNSTTTKVATDLFAIQMNWALWFVGVVFIVYLVLPMFVTDVESLNLAFPAFIFQSTKIFMLVIGILSCFSFLAYFVGNGITRKEYYIGSAVSAFGIAAGILIIASVLQGVLLLVGTLTAYTPNTGHGLDWNVSSVWLIPMMVYIMSTFAFYVAGWLISIGFYGYGGFGGFLAIIGAIIYVSLSDLGSGGGHSIQLFGFIRFTTPEFELPYAIMLTTVLLVAGLYLLRQLTKRVPIKMG
;
A
#
# COMPACT_ATOMS: atom_id res chain seq x y z
N MET A 1 0.15 12.11 -33.34
CA MET A 1 -0.50 10.88 -32.81
C MET A 1 -0.19 10.59 -31.32
N ASN A 2 0.73 11.30 -30.65
CA ASN A 2 1.11 11.06 -29.24
C ASN A 2 0.10 11.57 -28.19
N LEU A 3 -0.65 12.64 -28.48
CA LEU A 3 -1.58 13.26 -27.51
C LEU A 3 -2.74 12.33 -27.11
N LYS A 4 -3.22 11.51 -28.05
CA LYS A 4 -4.37 10.60 -27.83
C LYS A 4 -4.01 9.39 -26.95
N ARG A 5 -2.73 9.01 -26.88
CA ARG A 5 -2.28 7.87 -26.06
C ARG A 5 -2.09 8.24 -24.59
N ASN A 6 -1.61 9.46 -24.34
CA ASN A 6 -1.54 10.01 -22.99
C ASN A 6 -2.94 10.19 -22.40
N SER A 7 -3.92 10.67 -23.18
CA SER A 7 -5.28 10.84 -22.66
C SER A 7 -5.93 9.50 -22.24
N THR A 8 -5.73 8.41 -22.99
CA THR A 8 -6.26 7.09 -22.61
C THR A 8 -5.58 6.53 -21.35
N THR A 9 -4.25 6.64 -21.25
CA THR A 9 -3.51 6.14 -20.07
C THR A 9 -3.90 6.91 -18.80
N THR A 10 -3.97 8.25 -18.90
CA THR A 10 -4.40 9.11 -17.79
C THR A 10 -5.84 8.80 -17.39
N LYS A 11 -6.73 8.59 -18.36
CA LYS A 11 -8.13 8.22 -18.08
C LYS A 11 -8.24 6.89 -17.32
N VAL A 12 -7.47 5.88 -17.72
CA VAL A 12 -7.44 4.59 -16.98
C VAL A 12 -6.92 4.80 -15.56
N ALA A 13 -5.86 5.59 -15.38
CA ALA A 13 -5.31 5.89 -14.07
C ALA A 13 -6.33 6.61 -13.17
N THR A 14 -7.05 7.61 -13.70
CA THR A 14 -8.06 8.36 -12.94
C THR A 14 -9.27 7.49 -12.60
N ASP A 15 -9.73 6.67 -13.53
CA ASP A 15 -10.89 5.80 -13.32
C ASP A 15 -10.55 4.72 -12.27
N LEU A 16 -9.38 4.08 -12.38
CA LEU A 16 -8.89 3.13 -11.39
C LEU A 16 -8.69 3.77 -10.01
N PHE A 17 -8.08 4.95 -9.98
CA PHE A 17 -7.85 5.70 -8.75
C PHE A 17 -9.18 6.05 -8.07
N ALA A 18 -10.18 6.57 -8.80
CA ALA A 18 -11.46 6.96 -8.23
C ALA A 18 -12.21 5.76 -7.61
N ILE A 19 -12.26 4.63 -8.31
CA ILE A 19 -12.92 3.41 -7.80
C ILE A 19 -12.20 2.91 -6.55
N GLN A 20 -10.87 2.79 -6.60
CA GLN A 20 -10.09 2.24 -5.49
C GLN A 20 -10.03 3.21 -4.30
N MET A 21 -10.04 4.53 -4.54
CA MET A 21 -10.08 5.56 -3.49
C MET A 21 -11.43 5.57 -2.76
N ASN A 22 -12.55 5.32 -3.46
CA ASN A 22 -13.84 5.15 -2.78
C ASN A 22 -13.82 3.97 -1.80
N TRP A 23 -13.19 2.84 -2.17
CA TRP A 23 -13.00 1.72 -1.25
C TRP A 23 -12.02 2.07 -0.13
N ALA A 24 -10.96 2.81 -0.43
CA ALA A 24 -9.99 3.27 0.56
C ALA A 24 -10.62 4.19 1.60
N LEU A 25 -11.55 5.07 1.21
CA LEU A 25 -12.28 5.94 2.14
C LEU A 25 -13.10 5.15 3.16
N TRP A 26 -13.83 4.13 2.71
CA TRP A 26 -14.55 3.23 3.61
C TRP A 26 -13.60 2.47 4.55
N PHE A 27 -12.51 1.94 4.00
CA PHE A 27 -11.48 1.26 4.77
C PHE A 27 -10.88 2.17 5.86
N VAL A 28 -10.40 3.37 5.49
CA VAL A 28 -9.82 4.34 6.41
C VAL A 28 -10.85 4.75 7.47
N GLY A 29 -12.11 4.99 7.09
CA GLY A 29 -13.18 5.33 8.01
C GLY A 29 -13.42 4.25 9.07
N VAL A 30 -13.49 2.99 8.67
CA VAL A 30 -13.65 1.86 9.61
C VAL A 30 -12.45 1.74 10.55
N VAL A 31 -11.22 1.80 10.02
CA VAL A 31 -10.01 1.72 10.87
C VAL A 31 -9.90 2.91 11.81
N PHE A 32 -10.33 4.10 11.38
CA PHE A 32 -10.38 5.29 12.23
C PHE A 32 -11.36 5.14 13.38
N ILE A 33 -12.56 4.60 13.14
CA ILE A 33 -13.52 4.30 14.23
C ILE A 33 -12.90 3.30 15.22
N VAL A 34 -12.27 2.23 14.73
CA VAL A 34 -11.59 1.25 15.58
C VAL A 34 -10.49 1.93 16.42
N TYR A 35 -9.69 2.81 15.82
CA TYR A 35 -8.66 3.57 16.52
C TYR A 35 -9.23 4.43 17.67
N LEU A 36 -10.40 5.05 17.48
CA LEU A 36 -11.06 5.84 18.53
C LEU A 36 -11.65 4.97 19.65
N VAL A 37 -12.11 3.77 19.31
CA VAL A 37 -12.81 2.88 20.24
C VAL A 37 -11.83 2.04 21.06
N LEU A 38 -10.67 1.68 20.52
CA LEU A 38 -9.67 0.83 21.19
C LEU A 38 -9.25 1.34 22.58
N PRO A 39 -8.97 2.63 22.80
CA PRO A 39 -8.62 3.17 24.11
C PRO A 39 -9.73 3.03 25.17
N MET A 40 -11.00 2.87 24.77
CA MET A 40 -12.09 2.62 25.74
C MET A 40 -12.05 1.21 26.34
N PHE A 41 -11.40 0.25 25.68
CA PHE A 41 -11.38 -1.16 26.11
C PHE A 41 -10.04 -1.61 26.68
N VAL A 42 -8.94 -0.93 26.34
CA VAL A 42 -7.59 -1.29 26.78
C VAL A 42 -7.08 -0.24 27.78
N THR A 43 -7.03 -0.60 29.06
CA THR A 43 -6.62 0.30 30.16
C THR A 43 -5.11 0.44 30.33
N ASP A 44 -4.30 -0.39 29.66
CA ASP A 44 -2.84 -0.27 29.61
C ASP A 44 -2.40 0.71 28.51
N VAL A 45 -2.72 1.98 28.73
CA VAL A 45 -2.65 3.07 27.76
C VAL A 45 -1.21 3.36 27.29
N GLU A 46 -0.19 3.11 28.11
CA GLU A 46 1.21 3.38 27.72
C GLU A 46 1.73 2.47 26.58
N SER A 47 1.17 1.29 26.38
CA SER A 47 1.60 0.34 25.34
C SER A 47 1.03 0.61 23.94
N LEU A 48 0.03 1.50 23.84
CA LEU A 48 -0.76 1.79 22.63
C LEU A 48 -0.54 3.21 22.09
N ASN A 49 0.56 3.86 22.46
CA ASN A 49 0.88 5.25 22.12
C ASN A 49 1.41 5.39 20.67
N LEU A 50 0.57 5.06 19.69
CA LEU A 50 0.89 5.11 18.26
C LEU A 50 0.01 6.14 17.56
N ALA A 51 0.63 7.05 16.80
CA ALA A 51 -0.11 7.99 15.94
C ALA A 51 -0.94 7.24 14.89
N PHE A 52 -2.08 7.80 14.49
CA PHE A 52 -3.00 7.15 13.54
C PHE A 52 -2.34 6.70 12.22
N PRO A 53 -1.44 7.46 11.57
CA PRO A 53 -0.75 7.01 10.37
C PRO A 53 0.11 5.74 10.60
N ALA A 54 0.73 5.61 11.77
CA ALA A 54 1.48 4.42 12.15
C ALA A 54 0.54 3.24 12.46
N PHE A 55 -0.57 3.51 13.14
CA PHE A 55 -1.59 2.51 13.46
C PHE A 55 -2.22 1.89 12.20
N ILE A 56 -2.65 2.72 11.25
CA ILE A 56 -3.29 2.24 10.01
C ILE A 56 -2.29 1.58 9.06
N PHE A 57 -0.98 1.87 9.15
CA PHE A 57 0.04 1.42 8.21
C PHE A 57 0.00 -0.08 7.91
N GLN A 58 -0.06 -0.91 8.94
CA GLN A 58 -0.07 -2.37 8.78
C GLN A 58 -1.35 -2.85 8.06
N SER A 59 -2.49 -2.27 8.43
CA SER A 59 -3.76 -2.57 7.76
C SER A 59 -3.78 -2.07 6.31
N THR A 60 -3.16 -0.92 6.01
CA THR A 60 -3.04 -0.37 4.65
C THR A 60 -2.24 -1.28 3.73
N LYS A 61 -1.15 -1.89 4.23
CA LYS A 61 -0.37 -2.88 3.48
C LYS A 61 -1.23 -4.05 3.02
N ILE A 62 -2.04 -4.60 3.91
CA ILE A 62 -2.96 -5.70 3.61
C ILE A 62 -4.04 -5.25 2.62
N PHE A 63 -4.64 -4.08 2.84
CA PHE A 63 -5.62 -3.50 1.92
C PHE A 63 -5.05 -3.34 0.50
N MET A 64 -3.82 -2.84 0.38
CA MET A 64 -3.16 -2.66 -0.91
C MET A 64 -2.78 -3.97 -1.58
N LEU A 65 -2.43 -5.00 -0.81
CA LEU A 65 -2.29 -6.36 -1.32
C LEU A 65 -3.61 -6.86 -1.95
N VAL A 66 -4.74 -6.67 -1.25
CA VAL A 66 -6.07 -7.09 -1.73
C VAL A 66 -6.45 -6.37 -3.02
N ILE A 67 -6.28 -5.04 -3.10
CA ILE A 67 -6.56 -4.30 -4.33
C ILE A 67 -5.60 -4.70 -5.46
N GLY A 68 -4.34 -4.96 -5.14
CA GLY A 68 -3.36 -5.51 -6.09
C GLY A 68 -3.83 -6.84 -6.68
N ILE A 69 -4.40 -7.73 -5.84
CA ILE A 69 -4.99 -9.00 -6.32
C ILE A 69 -6.17 -8.74 -7.25
N LEU A 70 -7.02 -7.76 -6.96
CA LEU A 70 -8.18 -7.42 -7.82
C LEU A 70 -7.79 -6.78 -9.16
N SER A 71 -6.58 -6.21 -9.28
CA SER A 71 -6.13 -5.48 -10.47
C SER A 71 -6.30 -6.32 -11.75
N CYS A 72 -5.75 -7.53 -11.79
CA CYS A 72 -5.82 -8.35 -13.00
C CYS A 72 -7.13 -9.12 -13.18
N PHE A 73 -7.78 -9.59 -12.11
CA PHE A 73 -9.02 -10.36 -12.26
C PHE A 73 -10.20 -9.49 -12.70
N SER A 74 -10.39 -8.33 -12.07
CA SER A 74 -11.56 -7.50 -12.34
C SER A 74 -11.26 -6.42 -13.38
N PHE A 75 -10.13 -5.72 -13.24
CA PHE A 75 -9.90 -4.50 -14.02
C PHE A 75 -9.19 -4.78 -15.34
N LEU A 76 -8.16 -5.62 -15.38
CA LEU A 76 -7.47 -5.91 -16.64
C LEU A 76 -8.44 -6.52 -17.68
N ALA A 77 -9.26 -7.49 -17.28
CA ALA A 77 -10.25 -8.09 -18.18
C ALA A 77 -11.25 -7.06 -18.69
N TYR A 78 -11.79 -6.22 -17.81
CA TYR A 78 -12.74 -5.16 -18.15
C TYR A 78 -12.15 -4.11 -19.12
N PHE A 79 -10.96 -3.59 -18.82
CA PHE A 79 -10.35 -2.53 -19.64
C PHE A 79 -9.89 -3.07 -21.00
N VAL A 80 -9.33 -4.28 -21.06
CA VAL A 80 -8.92 -4.86 -22.34
C VAL A 80 -10.13 -5.28 -23.19
N GLY A 81 -11.22 -5.76 -22.56
CA GLY A 81 -12.50 -5.99 -23.24
C GLY A 81 -13.07 -4.72 -23.88
N ASN A 82 -12.83 -3.56 -23.28
CA ASN A 82 -13.21 -2.24 -23.80
C ASN A 82 -12.16 -1.62 -24.78
N GLY A 83 -11.22 -2.43 -25.30
CA GLY A 83 -10.27 -2.00 -26.35
C GLY A 83 -9.03 -1.27 -25.84
N ILE A 84 -8.76 -1.26 -24.53
CA ILE A 84 -7.55 -0.64 -23.97
C ILE A 84 -6.36 -1.59 -24.09
N THR A 85 -5.19 -1.06 -24.45
CA THR A 85 -3.99 -1.90 -24.58
C THR A 85 -3.41 -2.27 -23.21
N ARG A 86 -2.83 -3.47 -23.10
CA ARG A 86 -2.19 -3.95 -21.85
C ARG A 86 -1.10 -3.02 -21.32
N LYS A 87 -0.41 -2.32 -22.23
CA LYS A 87 0.64 -1.36 -21.88
C LYS A 87 0.07 -0.12 -21.18
N GLU A 88 -1.07 0.38 -21.67
CA GLU A 88 -1.76 1.53 -21.09
C GLU A 88 -2.35 1.16 -19.73
N TYR A 89 -2.95 -0.03 -19.62
CA TYR A 89 -3.41 -0.55 -18.33
C TYR A 89 -2.26 -0.67 -17.32
N TYR A 90 -1.11 -1.23 -17.72
CA TYR A 90 0.03 -1.39 -16.82
C TYR A 90 0.52 -0.05 -16.25
N ILE A 91 0.67 0.97 -17.10
CA ILE A 91 1.10 2.30 -16.65
C ILE A 91 0.01 2.96 -15.80
N GLY A 92 -1.25 2.87 -16.23
CA GLY A 92 -2.38 3.46 -15.52
C GLY A 92 -2.56 2.87 -14.11
N SER A 93 -2.46 1.54 -13.98
CA SER A 93 -2.56 0.83 -12.69
C SER A 93 -1.39 1.13 -11.76
N ALA A 94 -0.16 1.22 -12.28
CA ALA A 94 1.00 1.61 -11.45
C ALA A 94 0.86 3.04 -10.91
N VAL A 95 0.41 3.99 -11.75
CA VAL A 95 0.19 5.38 -11.35
C VAL A 95 -0.98 5.50 -10.36
N SER A 96 -2.09 4.80 -10.59
CA SER A 96 -3.24 4.82 -9.67
C SER A 96 -2.87 4.26 -8.31
N ALA A 97 -2.12 3.15 -8.26
CA ALA A 97 -1.67 2.52 -7.03
C ALA A 97 -0.74 3.41 -6.21
N PHE A 98 0.20 4.10 -6.85
CA PHE A 98 1.02 5.11 -6.18
C PHE A 98 0.15 6.26 -5.62
N GLY A 99 -0.82 6.73 -6.40
CA GLY A 99 -1.78 7.74 -5.98
C GLY A 99 -2.60 7.31 -4.76
N ILE A 100 -3.03 6.04 -4.68
CA ILE A 100 -3.80 5.50 -3.55
C ILE A 100 -2.94 5.42 -2.29
N ALA A 101 -1.71 4.90 -2.40
CA ALA A 101 -0.78 4.86 -1.28
C ALA A 101 -0.55 6.26 -0.68
N ALA A 102 -0.30 7.26 -1.54
CA ALA A 102 -0.17 8.65 -1.12
C ALA A 102 -1.47 9.21 -0.56
N GLY A 103 -2.62 8.93 -1.19
CA GLY A 103 -3.93 9.41 -0.75
C GLY A 103 -4.32 8.91 0.64
N ILE A 104 -4.11 7.62 0.92
CA ILE A 104 -4.36 7.04 2.25
C ILE A 104 -3.48 7.71 3.31
N LEU A 105 -2.18 7.91 3.01
CA LEU A 105 -1.26 8.59 3.92
C LEU A 105 -1.70 10.04 4.20
N ILE A 106 -2.10 10.78 3.16
CA ILE A 106 -2.58 12.16 3.30
C ILE A 106 -3.84 12.19 4.15
N ILE A 107 -4.83 11.35 3.86
CA ILE A 107 -6.08 11.28 4.64
C ILE A 107 -5.78 10.93 6.10
N ALA A 108 -4.93 9.93 6.35
CA ALA A 108 -4.54 9.55 7.71
C ALA A 108 -3.82 10.68 8.46
N SER A 109 -2.94 11.40 7.76
CA SER A 109 -2.21 12.54 8.34
C SER A 109 -3.16 13.70 8.67
N VAL A 110 -4.13 13.98 7.80
CA VAL A 110 -5.17 14.98 8.05
C VAL A 110 -6.03 14.60 9.24
N LEU A 111 -6.49 13.34 9.33
CA LEU A 111 -7.27 12.85 10.47
C LEU A 111 -6.50 12.95 11.79
N GLN A 112 -5.21 12.62 11.79
CA GLN A 112 -4.35 12.83 12.96
C GLN A 112 -4.24 14.31 13.33
N GLY A 113 -4.10 15.20 12.35
CA GLY A 113 -4.10 16.64 12.57
C GLY A 113 -5.41 17.14 13.21
N VAL A 114 -6.55 16.63 12.76
CA VAL A 114 -7.87 16.93 13.36
C VAL A 114 -7.95 16.42 14.81
N LEU A 115 -7.48 15.20 15.08
CA LEU A 115 -7.45 14.66 16.44
C LEU A 115 -6.59 15.50 17.39
N LEU A 116 -5.45 15.99 16.91
CA LEU A 116 -4.60 16.88 17.69
C LEU A 116 -5.34 18.18 18.05
N LEU A 117 -6.04 18.79 17.09
CA LEU A 117 -6.84 20.00 17.33
C LEU A 117 -8.01 19.77 18.29
N VAL A 118 -8.67 18.61 18.22
CA VAL A 118 -9.75 18.26 19.15
C VAL A 118 -9.20 18.02 20.56
N GLY A 119 -8.04 17.36 20.66
CA GLY A 119 -7.39 17.08 21.94
C GLY A 119 -6.95 18.33 22.69
N THR A 120 -6.54 19.40 21.99
CA THR A 120 -6.23 20.68 22.64
C THR A 120 -7.47 21.42 23.15
N LEU A 121 -8.65 21.18 22.56
CA LEU A 121 -9.88 21.89 22.89
C LEU A 121 -10.79 21.16 23.90
N THR A 122 -10.71 19.84 24.02
CA THR A 122 -11.74 19.04 24.70
C THR A 122 -11.24 18.14 25.84
N ALA A 123 -9.95 18.19 26.20
CA ALA A 123 -9.30 17.28 27.16
C ALA A 123 -9.45 15.77 26.84
N TYR A 124 -10.16 15.42 25.77
CA TYR A 124 -10.18 14.10 25.18
C TYR A 124 -8.90 13.92 24.37
N THR A 125 -7.88 13.35 25.02
CA THR A 125 -6.66 12.90 24.37
C THR A 125 -6.75 11.39 24.18
N PRO A 126 -7.18 10.89 23.01
CA PRO A 126 -6.95 9.50 22.66
C PRO A 126 -5.44 9.34 22.49
N ASN A 127 -4.77 9.11 23.62
CA ASN A 127 -3.37 8.75 23.77
C ASN A 127 -2.39 9.53 22.85
N THR A 128 -2.55 10.85 22.77
CA THR A 128 -1.63 11.76 22.07
C THR A 128 -0.43 12.15 22.95
N GLY A 129 0.00 11.25 23.84
CA GLY A 129 0.93 11.52 24.95
C GLY A 129 2.34 11.91 24.52
N HIS A 130 2.74 11.61 23.29
CA HIS A 130 3.78 12.38 22.61
C HIS A 130 3.10 13.43 21.73
N GLY A 131 2.81 14.56 22.36
CA GLY A 131 2.61 15.81 21.64
C GLY A 131 3.83 16.02 20.75
N LEU A 132 3.57 16.24 19.46
CA LEU A 132 4.48 17.00 18.62
C LEU A 132 5.98 16.70 18.78
N ASP A 133 6.41 15.43 18.76
CA ASP A 133 7.69 15.11 18.09
C ASP A 133 7.45 15.13 16.58
N TRP A 134 6.83 16.22 16.12
CA TRP A 134 7.25 16.83 14.89
C TRP A 134 8.64 17.36 15.20
N ASN A 135 9.62 16.47 15.21
CA ASN A 135 10.97 16.92 14.98
C ASN A 135 10.97 17.43 13.53
N VAL A 136 10.57 18.70 13.39
CA VAL A 136 10.52 19.47 12.15
C VAL A 136 11.94 19.68 11.60
N SER A 137 12.95 19.08 12.24
CA SER A 137 14.27 18.85 11.66
C SER A 137 14.13 17.93 10.44
N SER A 138 13.82 18.50 9.27
CA SER A 138 14.19 18.05 7.92
C SER A 138 13.91 16.59 7.47
N VAL A 139 13.36 15.72 8.32
CA VAL A 139 13.34 14.25 8.14
C VAL A 139 11.90 13.70 8.01
N TRP A 140 10.86 14.50 8.26
CA TRP A 140 9.44 14.09 8.13
C TRP A 140 9.06 13.51 6.76
N LEU A 141 9.73 13.93 5.70
CA LEU A 141 9.54 13.45 4.34
C LEU A 141 10.01 11.99 4.16
N ILE A 142 10.98 11.55 4.97
CA ILE A 142 11.59 10.22 4.83
C ILE A 142 10.62 9.10 5.29
N PRO A 143 10.02 9.15 6.50
CA PRO A 143 8.99 8.17 6.89
C PRO A 143 7.79 8.14 5.94
N MET A 144 7.39 9.29 5.39
CA MET A 144 6.33 9.36 4.40
C MET A 144 6.70 8.65 3.09
N MET A 145 7.92 8.85 2.60
CA MET A 145 8.41 8.12 1.42
C MET A 145 8.46 6.61 1.67
N VAL A 146 8.99 6.19 2.81
CA VAL A 146 9.03 4.77 3.20
C VAL A 146 7.62 4.18 3.29
N TYR A 147 6.66 4.91 3.89
CA TYR A 147 5.26 4.50 3.95
C TYR A 147 4.69 4.26 2.55
N ILE A 148 4.82 5.22 1.64
CA ILE A 148 4.28 5.13 0.28
C ILE A 148 4.93 3.98 -0.47
N MET A 149 6.26 3.86 -0.40
CA MET A 149 7.01 2.80 -1.09
C MET A 149 6.65 1.42 -0.58
N SER A 150 6.62 1.23 0.74
CA SER A 150 6.28 -0.04 1.37
C SER A 150 4.86 -0.46 1.01
N THR A 151 3.91 0.47 1.14
CA THR A 151 2.50 0.25 0.79
C THR A 151 2.33 -0.07 -0.71
N PHE A 152 3.07 0.60 -1.58
CA PHE A 152 3.08 0.34 -3.01
C PHE A 152 3.70 -1.02 -3.35
N ALA A 153 4.70 -1.48 -2.59
CA ALA A 153 5.29 -2.81 -2.76
C ALA A 153 4.25 -3.91 -2.48
N PHE A 154 3.41 -3.75 -1.46
CA PHE A 154 2.30 -4.70 -1.21
C PHE A 154 1.30 -4.73 -2.36
N TYR A 155 1.00 -3.60 -2.98
CA TYR A 155 0.17 -3.58 -4.19
C TYR A 155 0.82 -4.37 -5.34
N VAL A 156 2.11 -4.14 -5.58
CA VAL A 156 2.90 -4.87 -6.59
C VAL A 156 2.89 -6.38 -6.32
N ALA A 157 3.03 -6.79 -5.05
CA ALA A 157 2.95 -8.18 -4.63
C ALA A 157 1.57 -8.78 -4.93
N GLY A 158 0.49 -8.07 -4.60
CA GLY A 158 -0.87 -8.51 -4.90
C GLY A 158 -1.10 -8.66 -6.41
N TRP A 159 -0.58 -7.73 -7.19
CA TRP A 159 -0.66 -7.78 -8.64
C TRP A 159 0.13 -8.96 -9.22
N LEU A 160 1.30 -9.30 -8.65
CA LEU A 160 2.06 -10.50 -9.04
C LEU A 160 1.25 -11.78 -8.81
N ILE A 161 0.58 -11.89 -7.65
CA ILE A 161 -0.31 -13.02 -7.34
C ILE A 161 -1.42 -13.11 -8.38
N SER A 162 -2.08 -11.98 -8.67
CA SER A 162 -3.19 -11.92 -9.63
C SER A 162 -2.80 -12.39 -11.02
N ILE A 163 -1.65 -11.92 -11.53
CA ILE A 163 -1.14 -12.35 -12.85
C ILE A 163 -0.74 -13.82 -12.84
N GLY A 164 -0.15 -14.32 -11.75
CA GLY A 164 0.22 -15.72 -11.61
C GLY A 164 -0.97 -16.65 -11.85
N PHE A 165 -2.07 -16.39 -11.18
CA PHE A 165 -3.31 -17.17 -11.36
C PHE A 165 -4.00 -16.90 -12.70
N TYR A 166 -4.07 -15.65 -13.14
CA TYR A 166 -4.75 -15.28 -14.38
C TYR A 166 -4.04 -15.86 -15.62
N GLY A 167 -2.71 -15.84 -15.63
CA GLY A 167 -1.91 -16.27 -16.79
C GLY A 167 -1.55 -17.75 -16.83
N TYR A 168 -1.14 -18.32 -15.71
CA TYR A 168 -0.54 -19.66 -15.65
C TYR A 168 -1.46 -20.68 -14.96
N GLY A 169 -2.70 -20.29 -14.65
CA GLY A 169 -3.67 -21.15 -13.98
C GLY A 169 -3.30 -21.46 -12.53
N GLY A 170 -3.80 -22.58 -12.00
CA GLY A 170 -3.64 -22.94 -10.58
C GLY A 170 -2.18 -23.07 -10.14
N PHE A 171 -1.36 -23.83 -10.86
CA PHE A 171 0.03 -24.10 -10.45
C PHE A 171 0.92 -22.86 -10.49
N GLY A 172 0.76 -22.00 -11.51
CA GLY A 172 1.51 -20.74 -11.57
C GLY A 172 1.01 -19.70 -10.55
N GLY A 173 -0.25 -19.79 -10.13
CA GLY A 173 -0.77 -19.01 -9.00
C GLY A 173 -0.10 -19.36 -7.67
N PHE A 174 0.09 -20.65 -7.37
CA PHE A 174 0.79 -21.08 -6.16
C PHE A 174 2.24 -20.57 -6.10
N LEU A 175 2.99 -20.67 -7.21
CA LEU A 175 4.35 -20.10 -7.29
C LEU A 175 4.35 -18.58 -7.12
N ALA A 176 3.34 -17.89 -7.64
CA ALA A 176 3.23 -16.45 -7.48
C ALA A 176 2.93 -16.04 -6.03
N ILE A 177 2.15 -16.84 -5.27
CA ILE A 177 1.96 -16.63 -3.83
C ILE A 177 3.29 -16.73 -3.10
N ILE A 178 4.06 -17.80 -3.32
CA ILE A 178 5.37 -17.99 -2.68
C ILE A 178 6.30 -16.83 -3.03
N GLY A 179 6.37 -16.45 -4.32
CA GLY A 179 7.17 -15.31 -4.77
C GLY A 179 6.73 -13.98 -4.15
N ALA A 180 5.42 -13.75 -4.02
CA ALA A 180 4.89 -12.54 -3.39
C ALA A 180 5.18 -12.48 -1.89
N ILE A 181 5.12 -13.61 -1.18
CA ILE A 181 5.50 -13.69 0.24
C ILE A 181 6.97 -13.32 0.42
N ILE A 182 7.87 -13.88 -0.41
CA ILE A 182 9.30 -13.55 -0.38
C ILE A 182 9.50 -12.05 -0.69
N TYR A 183 8.82 -11.55 -1.73
CA TYR A 183 8.89 -10.15 -2.14
C TYR A 183 8.45 -9.19 -1.03
N VAL A 184 7.32 -9.47 -0.38
CA VAL A 184 6.80 -8.68 0.74
C VAL A 184 7.75 -8.73 1.91
N SER A 185 8.25 -9.90 2.26
CA SER A 185 9.20 -10.07 3.37
C SER A 185 10.48 -9.26 3.17
N LEU A 186 11.03 -9.27 1.95
CA LEU A 186 12.18 -8.45 1.57
C LEU A 186 11.86 -6.94 1.58
N SER A 187 10.65 -6.56 1.17
CA SER A 187 10.22 -5.16 1.15
C SER A 187 10.00 -4.61 2.57
N ASP A 188 9.50 -5.43 3.48
CA ASP A 188 9.35 -5.09 4.90
C ASP A 188 10.72 -4.94 5.57
N LEU A 189 11.68 -5.82 5.29
CA LEU A 189 13.06 -5.70 5.76
C LEU A 189 13.70 -4.37 5.37
N GLY A 190 13.48 -3.95 4.11
CA GLY A 190 14.00 -2.69 3.61
C GLY A 190 13.27 -1.46 4.12
N SER A 191 12.09 -1.56 4.74
CA SER A 191 11.33 -0.38 5.18
C SER A 191 11.78 0.13 6.57
N GLY A 192 12.93 -0.33 7.07
CA GLY A 192 13.42 -0.03 8.42
C GLY A 192 12.76 -0.95 9.44
N GLY A 193 13.37 -2.11 9.66
CA GLY A 193 12.90 -3.20 10.53
C GLY A 193 12.89 -2.90 12.03
N GLY A 194 12.39 -1.73 12.45
CA GLY A 194 12.08 -1.41 13.85
C GLY A 194 10.67 -1.84 14.27
N HIS A 195 9.88 -2.39 13.36
CA HIS A 195 8.58 -2.99 13.67
C HIS A 195 8.67 -4.44 13.22
N SER A 196 8.72 -5.34 14.20
CA SER A 196 8.72 -6.80 14.05
C SER A 196 8.08 -7.25 12.73
N ILE A 197 8.75 -8.09 11.94
CA ILE A 197 8.09 -8.79 10.82
C ILE A 197 6.84 -9.45 11.42
N GLN A 198 5.66 -8.91 11.12
CA GLN A 198 4.38 -9.49 11.48
C GLN A 198 3.78 -10.02 10.20
N LEU A 199 4.32 -11.14 9.72
CA LEU A 199 3.65 -11.94 8.71
C LEU A 199 2.35 -12.43 9.33
N PHE A 200 1.23 -11.87 8.88
CA PHE A 200 -0.12 -12.22 9.31
C PHE A 200 -0.39 -12.09 10.82
N GLY A 201 0.44 -11.38 11.58
CA GLY A 201 0.28 -11.24 13.03
C GLY A 201 0.67 -12.48 13.86
N PHE A 202 1.14 -13.57 13.25
CA PHE A 202 1.39 -14.85 13.94
C PHE A 202 2.87 -15.22 14.13
N ILE A 203 3.79 -14.74 13.27
CA ILE A 203 5.20 -15.11 13.34
C ILE A 203 6.06 -13.85 13.45
N ARG A 204 6.81 -13.73 14.55
CA ARG A 204 7.72 -12.60 14.83
C ARG A 204 9.17 -13.05 14.61
N PHE A 205 9.86 -12.38 13.69
CA PHE A 205 11.32 -12.52 13.54
C PHE A 205 12.00 -11.19 13.86
N THR A 206 13.03 -11.24 14.71
CA THR A 206 13.89 -10.09 15.00
C THR A 206 14.87 -9.92 13.86
N THR A 207 14.83 -8.78 13.19
CA THR A 207 15.65 -8.49 12.01
C THR A 207 16.70 -7.44 12.34
N PRO A 208 17.88 -7.50 11.70
CA PRO A 208 18.88 -6.46 11.85
C PRO A 208 18.31 -5.10 11.39
N GLU A 209 18.53 -4.07 12.20
CA GLU A 209 18.19 -2.69 11.86
C GLU A 209 19.19 -2.18 10.81
N PHE A 210 18.73 -1.97 9.58
CA PHE A 210 19.52 -1.31 8.56
C PHE A 210 19.48 0.21 8.76
N GLU A 211 20.61 0.87 8.59
CA GLU A 211 20.65 2.33 8.53
C GLU A 211 19.68 2.85 7.44
N LEU A 212 18.93 3.91 7.77
CA LEU A 212 17.85 4.51 6.99
C LEU A 212 18.12 4.65 5.46
N PRO A 213 19.29 5.11 4.98
CA PRO A 213 19.54 5.25 3.53
C PRO A 213 19.59 3.90 2.80
N TYR A 214 20.12 2.84 3.42
CA TYR A 214 20.17 1.52 2.82
C TYR A 214 18.78 0.88 2.72
N ALA A 215 17.93 1.16 3.70
CA ALA A 215 16.53 0.74 3.71
C ALA A 215 15.76 1.28 2.48
N ILE A 216 15.86 2.59 2.22
CA ILE A 216 15.22 3.24 1.07
C ILE A 216 15.79 2.72 -0.26
N MET A 217 17.10 2.53 -0.34
CA MET A 217 17.71 1.95 -1.55
C MET A 217 17.20 0.54 -1.81
N LEU A 218 17.15 -0.32 -0.80
CA LEU A 218 16.69 -1.70 -0.93
C LEU A 218 15.23 -1.76 -1.38
N THR A 219 14.34 -0.99 -0.74
CA THR A 219 12.92 -0.92 -1.12
C THR A 219 12.72 -0.36 -2.53
N THR A 220 13.50 0.64 -2.93
CA THR A 220 13.45 1.18 -4.30
C THR A 220 13.84 0.12 -5.32
N VAL A 221 14.95 -0.60 -5.07
CA VAL A 221 15.43 -1.67 -5.95
C VAL A 221 14.39 -2.78 -6.06
N LEU A 222 13.79 -3.19 -4.94
CA LEU A 222 12.72 -4.20 -4.92
C LEU A 222 11.47 -3.73 -5.66
N LEU A 223 11.05 -2.46 -5.51
CA LEU A 223 9.94 -1.89 -6.27
C LEU A 223 10.20 -1.91 -7.77
N VAL A 224 11.39 -1.47 -8.21
CA VAL A 224 11.78 -1.48 -9.61
C VAL A 224 11.82 -2.91 -10.15
N ALA A 225 12.38 -3.85 -9.40
CA ALA A 225 12.43 -5.26 -9.77
C ALA A 225 11.01 -5.87 -9.87
N GLY A 226 10.14 -5.59 -8.91
CA GLY A 226 8.75 -6.06 -8.90
C GLY A 226 7.94 -5.52 -10.08
N LEU A 227 8.03 -4.22 -10.36
CA LEU A 227 7.42 -3.60 -11.55
C LEU A 227 7.99 -4.17 -12.85
N TYR A 228 9.30 -4.41 -12.90
CA TYR A 228 9.94 -5.02 -14.06
C TYR A 228 9.42 -6.45 -14.31
N LEU A 229 9.31 -7.27 -13.27
CA LEU A 229 8.72 -8.61 -13.34
C LEU A 229 7.25 -8.54 -13.79
N LEU A 230 6.45 -7.66 -13.19
CA LEU A 230 5.05 -7.44 -13.59
C LEU A 230 4.94 -7.10 -15.08
N ARG A 231 5.80 -6.21 -15.59
CA ARG A 231 5.81 -5.84 -17.00
C ARG A 231 6.17 -7.01 -17.90
N GLN A 232 7.10 -7.88 -17.49
CA GLN A 232 7.44 -9.08 -18.25
C GLN A 232 6.29 -10.08 -18.28
N LEU A 233 5.65 -10.32 -17.13
CA LEU A 233 4.56 -11.27 -17.00
C LEU A 233 3.32 -10.79 -17.75
N THR A 234 2.92 -9.53 -17.59
CA THR A 234 1.74 -8.94 -18.27
C THR A 234 1.84 -9.00 -19.80
N LYS A 235 3.06 -8.92 -20.35
CA LYS A 235 3.29 -9.08 -21.80
C LYS A 235 3.01 -10.50 -22.31
N ARG A 236 3.23 -11.53 -21.49
CA ARG A 236 3.21 -12.94 -21.90
C ARG A 236 1.87 -13.64 -21.66
N VAL A 237 0.97 -13.04 -20.88
CA VAL A 237 -0.29 -13.69 -20.50
C VAL A 237 -1.26 -13.75 -21.69
N PRO A 238 -1.77 -14.92 -22.12
CA PRO A 238 -2.86 -14.98 -23.08
C PRO A 238 -4.15 -14.44 -22.42
N ILE A 239 -4.80 -13.45 -23.05
CA ILE A 239 -6.09 -12.96 -22.53
C ILE A 239 -7.13 -13.99 -22.90
N LYS A 240 -7.73 -14.59 -21.88
CA LYS A 240 -8.96 -15.36 -22.06
C LYS A 240 -10.09 -14.35 -22.17
N MET A 241 -10.59 -14.14 -23.39
CA MET A 241 -11.91 -13.53 -23.57
C MET A 241 -12.91 -14.62 -23.17
N GLY A 242 -13.49 -14.46 -21.98
CA GLY A 242 -14.61 -15.28 -21.52
C GLY A 242 -15.89 -14.88 -22.22
#